data_AF-A0A7T7S2W9-F1
#
_entry.id   AF-A0A7T7S2W9-F1
#
_cell.length_a   1.000
_cell.length_b   1.000
_cell.length_c   1.000
_cell.angle_alpha   90.00
_cell.angle_beta   90.00
_cell.angle_gamma   90.00
#
_symmetry.space_group_name_H-M   'P 1'
#
loop_
_entity.id
_entity.type
_entity.pdbx_description
1 polymer ?
#
loop_
_entity_poly.entity_id
_entity_poly.type
_entity_poly.pdbx_seq_one_letter_code
_entity_poly.pdbx_strand_id
1 'polypeptide(L)'
;MPEQLDQPLSETRARWLRWVRPKRGTDSDGFGRFAEATARFMGSPKFLLYMTVFVIAWITANVVLAQATADKAWDPYPFILLNLAFSTQASYSAPLILLAQNRQDDRDRVLAEQDRQRAQRNLEDTEYLTREIAALRLAINEVATRDFVRSELRDMLEEILAEERRTREELHEDLHELEETETEAGPGHSEDSWA
;
A
#
# COMPACT_ATOMS: atom_id res chain seq x y z
N MET A 1 31.13 33.12 -37.91
CA MET A 1 31.10 32.09 -38.98
C MET A 1 30.60 30.80 -38.35
N PRO A 2 29.32 30.45 -38.54
CA PRO A 2 28.77 29.17 -38.10
C PRO A 2 28.92 28.18 -39.26
N GLU A 3 29.74 27.13 -39.14
CA GLU A 3 29.56 25.94 -39.96
C GLU A 3 30.44 24.76 -39.53
N GLN A 4 29.88 23.56 -39.73
CA GLN A 4 30.46 22.21 -39.62
C GLN A 4 30.40 21.53 -38.24
N LEU A 5 29.17 21.25 -37.82
CA LEU A 5 28.85 20.10 -36.97
C LEU A 5 27.79 19.23 -37.68
N ASP A 6 28.16 18.66 -38.82
CA ASP A 6 27.38 17.59 -39.45
C ASP A 6 28.30 16.75 -40.35
N GLN A 7 29.01 15.81 -39.72
CA GLN A 7 29.60 14.69 -40.44
C GLN A 7 28.74 13.45 -40.16
N PRO A 8 28.00 12.93 -41.16
CA PRO A 8 27.33 11.66 -40.98
C PRO A 8 28.39 10.56 -40.82
N LEU A 9 28.35 9.89 -39.67
CA LEU A 9 29.19 8.73 -39.38
C LEU A 9 29.10 7.73 -40.54
N SER A 10 30.25 7.36 -41.10
CA SER A 10 30.37 6.49 -42.26
C SER A 10 29.53 5.20 -42.12
N GLU A 11 28.76 4.89 -43.17
CA GLU A 11 27.81 3.77 -43.25
C GLU A 11 28.42 2.40 -42.87
N THR A 12 29.73 2.26 -43.02
CA THR A 12 30.48 1.04 -42.74
C THR A 12 30.56 0.74 -41.24
N ARG A 13 30.70 1.75 -40.37
CA ARG A 13 30.66 1.57 -38.90
C ARG A 13 29.24 1.42 -38.37
N ALA A 14 28.27 2.09 -38.99
CA ALA A 14 26.86 2.01 -38.60
C ALA A 14 26.29 0.58 -38.75
N ARG A 15 26.78 -0.19 -39.74
CA ARG A 15 26.35 -1.57 -39.99
C ARG A 15 26.83 -2.56 -38.92
N TRP A 16 28.06 -2.40 -38.45
CA TRP A 16 28.61 -3.24 -37.37
C TRP A 16 27.92 -2.95 -36.04
N LEU A 17 27.62 -1.68 -35.73
CA LEU A 17 26.83 -1.33 -34.54
C LEU A 17 25.40 -1.88 -34.55
N ARG A 18 24.79 -2.14 -35.72
CA ARG A 18 23.46 -2.77 -35.81
C ARG A 18 23.46 -4.25 -35.41
N TRP A 19 24.58 -4.96 -35.60
CA TRP A 19 24.68 -6.38 -35.22
C TRP A 19 24.93 -6.58 -33.72
N VAL A 20 25.60 -5.63 -33.07
CA VAL A 20 25.90 -5.66 -31.64
C VAL A 20 24.71 -5.14 -30.78
N ARG A 21 23.66 -4.59 -31.39
CA ARG A 21 22.45 -4.21 -30.65
C ARG A 21 21.53 -5.42 -30.49
N PRO A 22 21.42 -6.01 -29.28
CA PRO A 22 20.39 -7.01 -29.05
C PRO A 22 19.03 -6.33 -29.25
N LYS A 23 18.28 -6.82 -30.25
CA LYS A 23 16.83 -6.59 -30.31
C LYS A 23 16.28 -7.16 -29.01
N ARG A 24 15.84 -6.29 -28.09
CA ARG A 24 14.90 -6.67 -27.01
C ARG A 24 13.55 -6.97 -27.67
N GLY A 25 13.51 -8.05 -28.45
CA GLY A 25 12.31 -8.64 -28.99
C GLY A 25 11.84 -9.66 -27.97
N THR A 26 10.65 -9.42 -27.44
CA THR A 26 9.86 -10.28 -26.58
C THR A 26 9.43 -11.56 -27.31
N ASP A 27 10.39 -12.38 -27.75
CA ASP A 27 10.17 -13.72 -28.32
C ASP A 27 10.77 -14.78 -27.39
N SER A 28 10.48 -14.67 -26.09
CA SER A 28 11.10 -15.50 -25.02
C SER A 28 10.10 -16.38 -24.26
N ASP A 29 8.85 -16.51 -24.71
CA ASP A 29 7.83 -17.26 -23.96
C ASP A 29 8.18 -18.74 -23.77
N GLY A 30 8.82 -19.37 -24.76
CA GLY A 30 9.28 -20.77 -24.64
C GLY A 30 10.45 -20.94 -23.67
N PHE A 31 11.52 -20.17 -23.87
CA PHE A 31 12.72 -20.26 -23.04
C PHE A 31 12.52 -19.71 -21.62
N GLY A 32 11.70 -18.68 -21.44
CA GLY A 32 11.35 -18.13 -20.15
C GLY A 32 10.56 -19.11 -19.29
N ARG A 33 9.58 -19.80 -19.88
CA ARG A 33 8.85 -20.87 -19.20
C ARG A 33 9.75 -22.06 -18.83
N PHE A 34 10.67 -22.43 -19.72
CA PHE A 34 11.63 -23.50 -19.46
C PHE A 34 12.62 -23.15 -18.34
N ALA A 35 13.13 -21.92 -18.33
CA ALA A 35 13.99 -21.41 -17.27
C ALA A 35 13.26 -21.35 -15.92
N GLU A 36 12.00 -20.91 -15.90
CA GLU A 36 11.19 -20.87 -14.69
C GLU A 36 10.87 -22.28 -14.15
N ALA A 37 10.56 -23.24 -15.04
CA ALA A 37 10.38 -24.63 -14.67
C ALA A 37 11.67 -25.25 -14.13
N THR A 38 12.80 -24.98 -14.77
CA THR A 38 14.13 -25.47 -14.34
C THR A 38 14.53 -24.87 -12.99
N ALA A 39 14.26 -23.57 -12.76
CA ALA A 39 14.52 -22.91 -11.49
C ALA A 39 13.68 -23.51 -10.35
N ARG A 40 12.38 -23.75 -10.59
CA ARG A 40 11.51 -24.44 -9.63
C ARG A 40 11.95 -25.89 -9.37
N PHE A 41 12.47 -26.56 -10.39
CA PHE A 41 12.96 -27.93 -10.28
C PHE A 41 14.26 -28.03 -9.50
N MET A 42 15.26 -27.18 -9.79
CA MET A 42 16.54 -27.13 -9.09
C MET A 42 16.40 -26.68 -7.62
N GLY A 43 15.43 -25.83 -7.30
CA GLY A 43 15.14 -25.40 -5.93
C GLY A 43 14.38 -26.43 -5.07
N SER A 44 13.98 -27.58 -5.63
CA SER A 44 13.22 -28.59 -4.89
C SER A 44 14.14 -29.51 -4.07
N PRO A 45 13.87 -29.77 -2.79
CA PRO A 45 14.61 -30.75 -1.99
C PRO A 45 14.61 -32.16 -2.60
N LYS A 46 13.57 -32.49 -3.38
CA LYS A 46 13.46 -33.79 -4.06
C LYS A 46 14.53 -33.95 -5.15
N PHE A 47 14.92 -32.88 -5.85
CA PHE A 47 15.94 -32.95 -6.90
C PHE A 47 17.30 -33.37 -6.34
N LEU A 48 17.70 -32.79 -5.21
CA LEU A 48 18.95 -33.15 -4.52
C LEU A 48 18.97 -34.64 -4.12
N LEU A 49 17.83 -35.16 -3.64
CA LEU A 49 17.71 -36.57 -3.29
C LEU A 49 17.88 -37.47 -4.53
N TYR A 50 17.20 -37.17 -5.62
CA TYR A 50 17.34 -37.92 -6.89
C TYR A 50 18.78 -37.90 -7.42
N MET A 51 19.42 -36.73 -7.43
CA MET A 51 20.82 -36.60 -7.87
C MET A 51 21.79 -37.39 -6.99
N THR A 52 21.58 -37.37 -5.67
CA THR A 52 22.40 -38.13 -4.72
C THR A 52 22.27 -39.63 -4.94
N VAL A 53 21.03 -40.11 -5.09
CA VAL A 53 20.76 -41.53 -5.37
C VAL A 53 21.37 -41.95 -6.71
N PHE A 54 21.26 -41.11 -7.74
CA PHE A 54 21.87 -41.38 -9.04
C PHE A 54 23.39 -41.52 -8.97
N VAL A 55 24.08 -40.60 -8.27
CA VAL A 55 25.53 -40.64 -8.09
C VAL A 55 25.95 -41.90 -7.32
N ILE A 56 25.27 -42.21 -6.22
CA ILE A 56 25.55 -43.41 -5.43
C ILE A 56 25.35 -44.66 -6.29
N ALA A 57 24.22 -44.76 -7.00
CA ALA A 57 23.93 -45.89 -7.87
C ALA A 57 24.98 -46.05 -8.99
N TRP A 58 25.44 -44.95 -9.59
CA TRP A 58 26.48 -44.96 -10.61
C TRP A 58 27.81 -45.48 -10.07
N ILE A 59 28.23 -44.98 -8.91
CA ILE A 59 29.46 -45.42 -8.24
C ILE A 59 29.35 -46.90 -7.87
N THR A 60 28.25 -47.31 -7.22
CA THR A 60 28.03 -48.71 -6.82
C THR A 60 28.01 -49.64 -8.04
N ALA A 61 27.32 -49.28 -9.13
CA ALA A 61 27.29 -50.08 -10.35
C ALA A 61 28.70 -50.25 -10.96
N ASN A 62 29.50 -49.17 -11.03
CA ASN A 62 30.86 -49.24 -11.56
C ASN A 62 31.82 -50.02 -10.66
N VAL A 63 31.71 -49.89 -9.33
CA VAL A 63 32.52 -50.66 -8.38
C VAL A 63 32.18 -52.14 -8.42
N VAL A 64 30.90 -52.50 -8.46
CA VAL A 64 30.45 -53.90 -8.60
C VAL A 64 30.93 -54.48 -9.92
N LEU A 65 30.82 -53.73 -11.02
CA LEU A 65 31.28 -54.17 -12.33
C LEU A 65 32.81 -54.35 -12.37
N ALA A 66 33.57 -53.45 -11.73
CA ALA A 66 35.02 -53.55 -11.59
C ALA A 66 35.45 -54.78 -10.78
N GLN A 67 34.73 -55.12 -9.71
CA GLN A 67 35.01 -56.31 -8.89
C GLN A 67 34.56 -57.62 -9.55
N ALA A 68 33.44 -57.60 -10.27
CA ALA A 68 32.83 -58.80 -10.86
C ALA A 68 33.50 -59.23 -12.19
N THR A 69 34.02 -58.27 -12.96
CA THR A 69 34.65 -58.56 -14.26
C THR A 69 36.05 -57.95 -14.26
N ALA A 70 37.07 -58.78 -14.07
CA ALA A 70 38.49 -58.41 -14.06
C ALA A 70 38.85 -57.44 -15.21
N ASP A 71 38.80 -56.13 -14.93
CA ASP A 71 39.08 -55.00 -15.83
C ASP A 71 38.02 -54.56 -16.87
N LYS A 72 36.73 -54.92 -16.72
CA LYS A 72 35.67 -54.41 -17.62
C LYS A 72 34.70 -53.43 -16.96
N ALA A 73 35.21 -52.54 -16.12
CA ALA A 73 34.44 -51.41 -15.62
C ALA A 73 34.21 -50.38 -16.72
N TRP A 74 32.99 -49.82 -16.80
CA TRP A 74 32.68 -48.76 -17.76
C TRP A 74 33.33 -47.42 -17.39
N ASP A 75 33.51 -47.14 -16.10
CA ASP A 75 34.17 -45.95 -15.58
C ASP A 75 35.04 -46.30 -14.35
N PRO A 76 36.30 -46.75 -14.55
CA PRO A 76 37.23 -47.05 -13.46
C PRO A 76 37.55 -45.83 -12.59
N TYR A 77 37.92 -46.04 -11.33
CA TYR A 77 38.40 -44.98 -10.45
C TYR A 77 39.55 -44.21 -11.14
N PRO A 78 39.48 -42.87 -11.34
CA PRO A 78 38.72 -41.87 -10.58
C PRO A 78 37.37 -41.37 -11.18
N PHE A 79 36.64 -42.18 -11.94
CA PHE A 79 35.34 -41.86 -12.55
C PHE A 79 35.37 -40.65 -13.52
N ILE A 80 36.11 -40.78 -14.62
CA ILE A 80 36.33 -39.69 -15.58
C ILE A 80 35.03 -39.28 -16.29
N LEU A 81 34.16 -40.24 -16.58
CA LEU A 81 32.90 -39.97 -17.30
C LEU A 81 31.93 -39.19 -16.41
N LEU A 82 31.84 -39.56 -15.13
CA LEU A 82 31.04 -38.83 -14.15
C LEU A 82 31.56 -37.40 -13.98
N ASN A 83 32.87 -37.22 -13.87
CA ASN A 83 33.48 -35.88 -13.76
C ASN A 83 33.26 -35.04 -15.02
N LEU A 84 33.35 -35.64 -16.20
CA LEU A 84 33.09 -34.96 -17.47
C LEU A 84 31.63 -34.49 -17.54
N ALA A 85 30.69 -35.37 -17.17
CA ALA A 85 29.27 -35.05 -17.12
C ALA A 85 28.96 -33.88 -16.17
N PHE A 86 29.50 -33.90 -14.95
CA PHE A 86 29.35 -32.79 -14.00
C PHE A 86 29.97 -31.48 -14.52
N SER A 87 31.13 -31.56 -15.16
CA SER A 87 31.79 -30.39 -15.74
C SER A 87 30.94 -29.76 -16.85
N THR A 88 30.38 -30.58 -17.74
CA THR A 88 29.44 -30.11 -18.77
C THR A 88 28.14 -29.58 -18.15
N GLN A 89 27.61 -30.25 -17.12
CA GLN A 89 26.41 -29.80 -16.41
C GLN A 89 26.60 -28.41 -15.82
N ALA A 90 27.73 -28.16 -15.14
CA ALA A 90 28.05 -26.84 -14.59
C ALA A 90 28.18 -25.78 -15.68
N SER A 91 28.88 -26.10 -16.78
CA SER A 91 29.09 -25.19 -17.91
C SER A 91 27.78 -24.78 -18.60
N TYR A 92 26.83 -25.71 -18.79
CA TYR A 92 25.52 -25.40 -19.38
C TYR A 92 24.54 -24.76 -18.38
N SER A 93 24.71 -25.02 -17.08
CA SER A 93 23.88 -24.42 -16.04
C SER A 93 24.11 -22.91 -15.92
N ALA A 94 25.36 -22.44 -16.03
CA ALA A 94 25.70 -21.01 -15.91
C ALA A 94 24.89 -20.09 -16.86
N PRO A 95 24.83 -20.33 -18.19
CA PRO A 95 24.02 -19.50 -19.08
C PRO A 95 22.51 -19.66 -18.83
N LEU A 96 22.04 -20.85 -18.45
CA LEU A 96 20.62 -21.06 -18.13
C LEU A 96 20.22 -20.27 -16.88
N ILE A 97 21.06 -20.29 -15.85
CA ILE A 97 20.87 -19.52 -14.62
C ILE A 97 20.89 -18.02 -14.93
N LEU A 98 21.84 -17.55 -15.74
CA LEU A 98 21.92 -16.14 -16.13
C LEU A 98 20.65 -15.67 -16.86
N LEU A 99 20.08 -16.51 -17.72
CA LEU A 99 18.80 -16.20 -18.38
C LEU A 99 17.62 -16.21 -17.40
N ALA A 100 17.60 -17.14 -16.43
CA ALA A 100 16.59 -17.17 -15.39
C ALA A 100 16.66 -15.92 -14.49
N GLN A 101 17.87 -15.49 -14.13
CA GLN A 101 18.15 -14.31 -13.32
C GLN A 101 17.71 -13.03 -14.00
N ASN A 102 18.07 -12.80 -15.28
CA ASN A 102 17.64 -11.62 -16.03
C ASN A 102 16.11 -11.41 -15.99
N ARG A 103 15.33 -12.50 -15.99
CA ARG A 103 13.86 -12.42 -15.89
C ARG A 103 13.35 -12.22 -14.46
N GLN A 104 14.08 -12.69 -13.45
CA GLN A 104 13.78 -12.35 -12.05
C GLN A 104 14.01 -10.86 -11.83
N ASP A 105 15.15 -10.34 -12.28
CA ASP A 105 15.51 -8.92 -12.18
C ASP A 105 14.50 -8.00 -12.88
N ASP A 106 14.01 -8.39 -14.06
CA ASP A 106 12.96 -7.64 -14.76
C ASP A 106 11.63 -7.60 -13.97
N ARG A 107 11.23 -8.71 -13.35
CA ARG A 107 10.03 -8.76 -12.49
C ARG A 107 10.22 -7.93 -11.23
N ASP A 108 11.37 -8.06 -10.59
CA ASP A 108 11.71 -7.33 -9.36
C ASP A 108 11.77 -5.83 -9.63
N ARG A 109 12.25 -5.42 -10.81
CA ARG A 109 12.21 -4.02 -11.25
C ARG A 109 10.78 -3.49 -11.37
N VAL A 110 9.88 -4.24 -12.01
CA VAL A 110 8.47 -3.83 -12.15
C VAL A 110 7.79 -3.74 -10.78
N LEU A 111 8.02 -4.72 -9.91
CA LEU A 111 7.51 -4.70 -8.54
C LEU A 111 8.02 -3.50 -7.75
N ALA A 112 9.33 -3.20 -7.83
CA ALA A 112 9.92 -2.04 -7.17
C ALA A 112 9.36 -0.71 -7.69
N GLU A 113 9.08 -0.61 -8.99
CA GLU A 113 8.48 0.59 -9.58
C GLU A 113 7.02 0.78 -9.15
N GLN A 114 6.24 -0.31 -9.11
CA GLN A 114 4.88 -0.29 -8.57
C GLN A 114 4.87 0.09 -7.08
N ASP A 115 5.80 -0.44 -6.30
CA ASP A 115 5.92 -0.13 -4.88
C ASP A 115 6.23 1.36 -4.66
N ARG A 116 7.17 1.93 -5.43
CA ARG A 116 7.44 3.38 -5.41
C ARG A 116 6.21 4.21 -5.75
N GLN A 117 5.46 3.84 -6.79
CA GLN A 117 4.23 4.55 -7.16
C GLN A 117 3.12 4.44 -6.11
N ARG A 118 3.05 3.32 -5.38
CA ARG A 118 2.12 3.16 -4.25
C ARG A 118 2.55 4.01 -3.08
N ALA A 119 3.84 4.01 -2.74
CA ALA A 119 4.38 4.84 -1.67
C ALA A 119 4.13 6.33 -1.94
N GLN A 120 4.34 6.78 -3.18
CA GLN A 120 4.06 8.17 -3.56
C GLN A 120 2.57 8.52 -3.43
N ARG A 121 1.66 7.66 -3.91
CA ARG A 121 0.21 7.87 -3.72
C ARG A 121 -0.19 7.91 -2.25
N ASN A 122 0.37 7.03 -1.42
CA ASN A 122 0.09 7.03 0.01
C ASN A 122 0.55 8.32 0.70
N LEU A 123 1.69 8.88 0.27
CA LEU A 123 2.16 10.19 0.76
C LEU A 123 1.20 11.30 0.35
N GLU A 124 0.79 11.34 -0.93
CA GLU A 124 -0.18 12.32 -1.45
C GLU A 124 -1.53 12.22 -0.72
N ASP A 125 -2.05 11.02 -0.50
CA ASP A 125 -3.29 10.79 0.26
C ASP A 125 -3.16 11.25 1.72
N THR A 126 -2.00 11.01 2.34
CA THR A 126 -1.74 11.45 3.72
C THR A 126 -1.66 12.97 3.81
N GLU A 127 -1.01 13.63 2.84
CA GLU A 127 -0.94 15.09 2.77
C GLU A 127 -2.33 15.70 2.54
N TYR A 128 -3.14 15.08 1.66
CA TYR A 128 -4.52 15.49 1.41
C TYR A 128 -5.37 15.40 2.69
N LEU A 129 -5.37 14.24 3.35
CA LEU A 129 -6.10 14.04 4.60
C LEU A 129 -5.64 15.01 5.70
N THR A 130 -4.33 15.26 5.80
CA THR A 130 -3.77 16.21 6.78
C THR A 130 -4.28 17.63 6.51
N ARG A 131 -4.33 18.04 5.25
CA ARG A 131 -4.87 19.36 4.86
C ARG A 131 -6.37 19.46 5.13
N GLU A 132 -7.12 18.40 4.84
CA GLU A 132 -8.55 18.35 5.08
C GLU A 132 -8.88 18.41 6.58
N ILE A 133 -8.12 17.68 7.41
CA ILE A 133 -8.24 17.72 8.87
C ILE A 133 -7.91 19.13 9.40
N ALA A 134 -6.88 19.79 8.85
CA ALA A 134 -6.54 21.16 9.23
C ALA A 134 -7.66 22.16 8.87
N ALA A 135 -8.25 22.02 7.68
CA ALA A 135 -9.39 22.83 7.25
C ALA A 135 -10.63 22.58 8.12
N LEU A 136 -10.95 21.32 8.39
CA LEU A 136 -12.05 20.91 9.27
C LEU A 136 -11.85 21.48 10.70
N ARG A 137 -10.63 21.45 11.22
CA ARG A 137 -10.30 22.02 12.53
C ARG A 137 -10.57 23.52 12.59
N LEU A 138 -10.22 24.26 11.53
CA LEU A 138 -10.49 25.70 11.44
C LEU A 138 -11.99 25.97 11.40
N ALA A 139 -12.74 25.25 10.55
CA ALA A 139 -14.20 25.38 10.46
C ALA A 139 -14.90 25.07 11.79
N ILE A 140 -14.47 24.03 12.51
CA ILE A 140 -14.99 23.71 13.84
C ILE A 140 -14.65 24.81 14.85
N ASN A 141 -13.43 25.38 14.78
CA ASN A 141 -13.04 26.45 15.69
C ASN A 141 -13.92 27.69 15.52
N GLU A 142 -14.26 28.06 14.28
CA GLU A 142 -15.15 29.19 13.97
C GLU A 142 -16.58 28.96 14.49
N VAL A 143 -17.18 27.80 14.21
CA VAL A 143 -18.57 27.49 14.62
C VAL A 143 -18.70 27.23 16.12
N ALA A 144 -17.67 26.68 16.76
CA ALA A 144 -17.64 26.41 18.20
C ALA A 144 -16.84 27.45 18.99
N THR A 145 -16.71 28.69 18.49
CA THR A 145 -16.00 29.71 19.25
C THR A 145 -16.75 29.94 20.56
N ARG A 146 -16.03 29.83 21.69
CA ARG A 146 -16.56 30.02 23.05
C ARG A 146 -17.44 31.26 23.16
N ASP A 147 -17.15 32.32 22.41
CA ASP A 147 -17.89 33.57 22.47
C ASP A 147 -19.24 33.51 21.74
N PHE A 148 -19.38 32.72 20.67
CA PHE A 148 -20.68 32.45 20.01
C PHE A 148 -21.54 31.55 20.89
N VAL A 149 -20.99 30.44 21.37
CA VAL A 149 -21.72 29.54 22.29
C VAL A 149 -22.13 30.29 23.57
N ARG A 150 -21.27 31.19 24.06
CA ARG A 150 -21.55 32.02 25.23
C ARG A 150 -22.52 33.17 24.93
N SER A 151 -22.50 33.77 23.74
CA SER A 151 -23.52 34.76 23.37
C SER A 151 -24.87 34.09 23.29
N GLU A 152 -24.97 32.94 22.62
CA GLU A 152 -26.25 32.25 22.45
C GLU A 152 -26.82 31.71 23.76
N LEU A 153 -25.96 31.15 24.62
CA LEU A 153 -26.36 30.80 25.98
C LEU A 153 -26.85 32.01 26.78
N ARG A 154 -26.27 33.19 26.55
CA ARG A 154 -26.64 34.41 27.29
C ARG A 154 -27.91 35.03 26.74
N ASP A 155 -28.09 35.06 25.43
CA ASP A 155 -29.29 35.55 24.77
C ASP A 155 -30.50 34.67 25.15
N MET A 156 -30.34 33.34 25.13
CA MET A 156 -31.37 32.41 25.61
C MET A 156 -31.67 32.60 27.12
N LEU A 157 -30.65 32.86 27.95
CA LEU A 157 -30.86 33.13 29.38
C LEU A 157 -31.58 34.46 29.62
N GLU A 158 -31.25 35.51 28.85
CA GLU A 158 -31.93 36.80 28.92
C GLU A 158 -33.39 36.70 28.50
N GLU A 159 -33.68 35.93 27.45
CA GLU A 159 -35.05 35.66 27.00
C GLU A 159 -35.88 34.99 28.10
N ILE A 160 -35.37 33.91 28.70
CA ILE A 160 -36.06 33.20 29.79
C ILE A 160 -36.28 34.11 31.00
N LEU A 161 -35.29 34.92 31.38
CA LEU A 161 -35.41 35.86 32.51
C LEU A 161 -36.36 37.02 32.22
N ALA A 162 -36.51 37.42 30.96
CA ALA A 162 -37.47 38.44 30.55
C ALA A 162 -38.91 37.89 30.57
N GLU A 163 -39.11 36.64 30.16
CA GLU A 163 -40.40 35.95 30.31
C GLU A 163 -40.81 35.78 31.77
N GLU A 164 -39.90 35.38 32.66
CA GLU A 164 -40.22 35.26 34.10
C GLU A 164 -40.61 36.61 34.69
N ARG A 165 -39.89 37.68 34.35
CA ARG A 165 -40.24 39.04 34.79
C ARG A 165 -41.61 39.50 34.30
N ARG A 166 -41.93 39.29 33.01
CA ARG A 166 -43.27 39.58 32.49
C ARG A 166 -44.35 38.81 33.23
N THR A 167 -44.15 37.50 33.39
CA THR A 167 -45.11 36.64 34.09
C THR A 167 -45.32 37.14 35.53
N ARG A 168 -44.25 37.59 36.18
CA ARG A 168 -44.29 38.10 37.55
C ARG A 168 -44.93 39.50 37.66
N GLU A 169 -44.74 40.35 36.67
CA GLU A 169 -45.39 41.66 36.55
C GLU A 169 -46.89 41.50 36.27
N GLU A 170 -47.28 40.63 35.34
CA GLU A 170 -48.69 40.28 35.06
C GLU A 170 -49.37 39.74 36.33
N LEU A 171 -48.73 38.81 37.05
CA LEU A 171 -49.24 38.31 38.33
C LEU A 171 -49.35 39.41 39.40
N HIS A 172 -48.46 40.40 39.39
CA HIS A 172 -48.51 41.50 40.35
C HIS A 172 -49.61 42.50 40.03
N GLU A 173 -49.82 42.83 38.74
CA GLU A 173 -50.96 43.63 38.29
C GLU A 173 -52.29 42.93 38.61
N ASP A 174 -52.42 41.65 38.28
CA ASP A 174 -53.62 40.85 38.59
C ASP A 174 -53.90 40.85 40.11
N LEU A 175 -52.87 40.69 40.94
CA LEU A 175 -53.02 40.76 42.39
C LEU A 175 -53.43 42.15 42.88
N HIS A 176 -52.90 43.22 42.28
CA HIS A 176 -53.26 44.59 42.63
C HIS A 176 -54.69 44.93 42.22
N GLU A 177 -55.15 44.50 41.04
CA GLU A 177 -56.56 44.64 40.62
C GLU A 177 -57.50 43.86 41.56
N LEU A 178 -57.10 42.66 42.01
CA LEU A 178 -57.88 41.89 42.99
C LEU A 178 -57.91 42.58 44.37
N GLU A 179 -56.82 43.20 44.82
CA GLU A 179 -56.75 43.92 46.10
C GLU A 179 -57.52 45.24 46.06
N GLU A 180 -57.50 45.98 44.95
CA GLU A 180 -58.34 47.18 44.74
C GLU A 180 -59.82 46.82 44.69
N THR A 181 -60.19 45.75 43.99
CA THR A 181 -61.59 45.29 43.94
C THR A 181 -62.08 44.73 45.28
N GLU A 182 -61.22 44.08 46.08
CA GLU A 182 -61.55 43.64 47.44
C GLU A 182 -61.63 44.83 48.42
N THR A 183 -60.85 45.90 48.21
CA THR A 183 -60.92 47.14 48.99
C THR A 183 -62.16 47.98 48.62
N GLU A 184 -62.58 47.99 47.35
CA GLU A 184 -63.88 48.55 46.91
C GLU A 184 -65.07 47.69 47.37
N ALA A 185 -64.88 46.37 47.53
CA ALA A 185 -65.91 45.43 48.00
C ALA A 185 -65.89 45.17 49.53
N GLY A 186 -65.10 45.92 50.31
CA GLY A 186 -65.15 45.93 51.78
C GLY A 186 -66.39 46.67 52.31
N PRO A 187 -67.03 46.20 53.39
CA PRO A 187 -68.47 46.00 53.44
C PRO A 187 -69.27 47.30 53.46
N GLY A 188 -70.08 47.49 52.43
CA GLY A 188 -71.30 48.29 52.52
C GLY A 188 -72.27 47.62 53.50
N HIS A 189 -72.20 48.01 54.77
CA HIS A 189 -73.35 47.86 55.66
C HIS A 189 -74.35 48.97 55.31
N SER A 190 -75.42 48.53 54.64
CA SER A 190 -76.64 49.26 54.37
C SER A 190 -77.27 49.81 55.64
N GLU A 191 -77.57 51.12 55.60
CA GLU A 191 -78.81 51.79 56.00
C GLU A 191 -79.61 51.27 57.21
N ASP A 192 -79.91 52.18 58.14
CA ASP A 192 -81.27 52.46 58.64
C ASP A 192 -81.25 53.85 59.33
N SER A 193 -81.90 54.90 58.81
CA SER A 193 -83.35 55.16 58.72
C SER A 193 -83.95 55.80 60.00
N TRP A 194 -84.12 57.13 59.95
CA TRP A 194 -85.14 58.00 60.60
C TRP A 194 -85.16 58.27 62.14
N ALA A 195 -85.44 59.54 62.44
CA ALA A 195 -86.11 60.15 63.62
C ALA A 195 -85.36 60.29 64.95
#